data_AF-A0A385SVI6-F1
#
_entry.id   AF-A0A385SVI6-F1
#
_cell.length_a   1.000
_cell.length_b   1.000
_cell.length_c   1.000
_cell.angle_alpha   90.00
_cell.angle_beta   90.00
_cell.angle_gamma   90.00
#
_symmetry.space_group_name_H-M   'P 1'
#
loop_
_entity.id
_entity.type
_entity.pdbx_description
1 polymer ?
#
loop_
_entity_poly.entity_id
_entity_poly.type
_entity_poly.pdbx_seq_one_letter_code
_entity_poly.pdbx_strand_id
1 'polypeptide(L)'
;MNDVIKKISLSDDLSEEDGPGGSDVIVQFGNNDLYVATFYSIGNLEHMIALHNASEERDSETYYKIFNAVIVNDLRETDLMPVIEAMVVEGDFQLVFKKV
;
A
#
# COMPACT_ATOMS: atom_id res chain seq x y z
N MET A 1 -18.65 -11.94 2.97
CA MET A 1 -18.32 -10.79 3.83
C MET A 1 -19.30 -9.70 3.48
N ASN A 2 -20.25 -9.37 4.38
CA ASN A 2 -21.19 -8.25 4.20
C ASN A 2 -20.86 -7.10 5.18
N ASP A 3 -19.60 -7.02 5.62
CA ASP A 3 -19.17 -5.94 6.49
C ASP A 3 -18.90 -4.72 5.61
N VAL A 4 -19.66 -3.66 5.84
CA VAL A 4 -19.51 -2.38 5.14
C VAL A 4 -18.18 -1.75 5.58
N ILE A 5 -17.39 -1.26 4.62
CA ILE A 5 -16.18 -0.48 4.90
C ILE A 5 -16.59 0.78 5.65
N LYS A 6 -16.05 0.96 6.85
CA LYS A 6 -16.37 2.07 7.76
C LYS A 6 -15.44 3.25 7.55
N LYS A 7 -14.15 3.00 7.32
CA LYS A 7 -13.12 4.04 7.16
C LYS A 7 -11.95 3.51 6.33
N ILE A 8 -11.37 4.39 5.51
CA ILE A 8 -10.08 4.22 4.86
C ILE A 8 -9.18 5.38 5.29
N SER A 9 -7.88 5.14 5.48
CA SER A 9 -6.89 6.19 5.74
C SER A 9 -5.51 5.80 5.22
N LEU A 10 -4.69 6.79 4.88
CA LEU A 10 -3.29 6.64 4.51
C LEU A 10 -2.37 6.87 5.72
N SER A 11 -1.27 6.13 5.83
CA SER A 11 -0.28 6.33 6.90
C SER A 11 0.54 7.61 6.75
N ASP A 12 0.65 8.16 5.54
CA ASP A 12 1.45 9.37 5.29
C ASP A 12 0.88 10.62 6.00
N ASP A 13 -0.38 10.56 6.43
CA ASP A 13 -0.97 11.56 7.35
C ASP A 13 -0.38 11.49 8.79
N LEU A 14 0.54 10.56 9.07
CA LEU A 14 1.09 10.30 10.41
C LEU A 14 2.63 10.39 10.52
N SER A 15 3.40 10.59 9.44
CA SER A 15 4.85 10.79 9.55
C SER A 15 5.44 11.68 8.44
N GLU A 16 5.96 12.85 8.81
CA GLU A 16 6.78 13.72 7.93
C GLU A 16 8.21 13.19 7.71
N GLU A 17 8.55 11.99 8.18
CA GLU A 17 9.93 11.47 8.22
C GLU A 17 10.21 10.21 7.39
N ASP A 18 9.22 9.59 6.75
CA ASP A 18 9.49 8.39 5.96
C ASP A 18 9.89 8.76 4.51
N GLY A 19 10.97 8.14 4.05
CA GLY A 19 11.53 8.35 2.71
C GLY A 19 10.56 7.96 1.58
N PRO A 20 11.03 7.81 0.32
CA PRO A 20 10.17 7.67 -0.86
C PRO A 20 9.43 6.32 -1.00
N GLY A 21 9.18 5.61 0.11
CA GLY A 21 8.50 4.32 0.18
C GLY A 21 6.98 4.48 0.21
N GLY A 22 6.27 3.46 -0.29
CA GLY A 22 4.82 3.49 -0.48
C GLY A 22 4.02 3.78 0.80
N SER A 23 2.78 4.22 0.63
CA SER A 23 1.89 4.58 1.72
C SER A 23 1.10 3.35 2.20
N ASP A 24 1.00 3.17 3.51
CA ASP A 24 0.13 2.13 4.06
C ASP A 24 -1.34 2.58 4.01
N VAL A 25 -2.17 1.75 3.40
CA VAL A 25 -3.61 1.91 3.35
C VAL A 25 -4.23 1.08 4.47
N ILE A 26 -4.93 1.76 5.38
CA ILE A 26 -5.62 1.15 6.50
C ILE A 26 -7.12 1.12 6.21
N VAL A 27 -7.73 -0.05 6.33
CA VAL A 27 -9.17 -0.28 6.12
C VAL A 27 -9.81 -0.75 7.42
N GLN A 28 -10.83 -0.02 7.88
CA GLN A 28 -11.67 -0.42 9.00
C GLN A 28 -13.02 -0.89 8.51
N PHE A 29 -13.46 -2.08 8.93
CA PHE A 29 -14.81 -2.59 8.66
C PHE A 29 -15.80 -2.23 9.78
N GLY A 30 -17.11 -2.36 9.51
CA GLY A 30 -18.18 -2.09 10.46
C GLY A 30 -18.10 -2.91 11.77
N ASN A 31 -17.46 -4.09 11.72
CA ASN A 31 -17.17 -4.93 12.88
C ASN A 31 -15.95 -4.45 13.71
N ASN A 32 -15.37 -3.30 13.35
CA ASN A 32 -14.12 -2.72 13.86
C ASN A 32 -12.84 -3.49 13.56
N ASP A 33 -12.87 -4.53 12.72
CA ASP A 33 -11.65 -5.16 12.23
C ASP A 33 -10.82 -4.16 11.41
N LEU A 34 -9.51 -4.18 11.63
CA LEU A 34 -8.53 -3.35 10.94
C LEU A 34 -7.64 -4.20 10.05
N TYR A 35 -7.39 -3.69 8.87
CA TYR A 35 -6.60 -4.32 7.84
C TYR A 35 -5.62 -3.30 7.26
N VAL A 36 -4.41 -3.76 6.91
CA VAL A 36 -3.37 -2.91 6.36
C VAL A 36 -2.74 -3.55 5.12
N ALA A 37 -2.44 -2.74 4.12
CA ALA A 37 -1.64 -3.11 2.96
C ALA A 37 -0.82 -1.91 2.49
N THR A 38 0.36 -2.16 1.95
CA THR A 38 1.23 -1.11 1.39
C THR A 38 0.90 -0.90 -0.08
N PHE A 39 0.66 0.37 -0.46
CA PHE A 39 0.42 0.76 -1.84
C PHE A 39 1.64 1.50 -2.37
N TYR A 40 2.07 1.16 -3.58
CA TYR A 40 3.17 1.85 -4.26
C TYR A 40 2.63 2.57 -5.48
N SER A 41 2.89 3.87 -5.59
CA SER A 41 2.77 4.52 -6.89
C SER A 41 3.90 4.07 -7.81
N ILE A 42 3.70 4.13 -9.13
CA ILE A 42 4.78 3.91 -10.10
C ILE A 42 5.94 4.87 -9.82
N GLY A 43 5.64 6.13 -9.47
CA GLY A 43 6.65 7.11 -9.08
C GLY A 43 7.46 6.69 -7.85
N ASN A 44 6.83 6.09 -6.82
CA ASN A 44 7.55 5.54 -5.67
C ASN A 44 8.52 4.44 -6.10
N LEU A 45 8.07 3.52 -6.96
CA LEU A 45 8.91 2.42 -7.44
C LEU A 45 10.09 2.92 -8.28
N GLU A 46 9.85 3.86 -9.20
CA GLU A 46 10.90 4.49 -10.00
C GLU A 46 11.93 5.21 -9.12
N HIS A 47 11.46 5.94 -8.10
CA HIS A 47 12.31 6.60 -7.12
C HIS A 47 13.16 5.59 -6.35
N MET A 48 12.55 4.53 -5.82
CA MET A 48 13.27 3.46 -5.10
C MET A 48 14.37 2.84 -5.96
N ILE A 49 14.08 2.56 -7.24
CA ILE A 49 15.06 2.02 -8.19
C ILE A 49 16.18 3.04 -8.46
N ALA A 50 15.85 4.32 -8.61
CA ALA A 50 16.83 5.37 -8.84
C ALA A 50 17.79 5.53 -7.65
N LEU A 51 17.28 5.49 -6.41
CA LEU A 51 18.11 5.54 -5.20
C LEU A 51 19.05 4.34 -5.09
N HIS A 52 18.56 3.14 -5.40
CA HIS A 52 19.40 1.93 -5.45
C HIS A 52 20.56 2.08 -6.44
N ASN A 53 20.26 2.59 -7.64
CA ASN A 53 21.27 2.77 -8.68
C ASN A 53 22.28 3.88 -8.33
N ALA A 54 21.90 4.82 -7.46
CA ALA A 54 22.73 5.93 -7.03
C ALA A 54 23.58 5.62 -5.78
N SER A 55 23.30 4.54 -5.05
CA SER A 55 24.12 4.17 -3.88
C SER A 55 25.46 3.57 -4.32
N GLU A 56 26.57 4.18 -3.89
CA GLU A 56 27.92 3.64 -4.12
C GLU A 56 28.17 2.36 -3.31
N GLU A 57 27.41 2.19 -2.22
CA GLU A 57 27.28 0.93 -1.52
C GLU A 57 26.38 0.02 -2.35
N ARG A 58 27.00 -0.84 -3.16
CA ARG A 58 26.32 -2.01 -3.71
C ARG A 58 26.00 -2.93 -2.54
N ASP A 59 24.85 -2.75 -1.92
CA ASP A 59 24.21 -3.84 -1.20
C ASP A 59 24.22 -5.05 -2.14
N SER A 60 24.70 -6.18 -1.62
CA SER A 60 24.96 -7.39 -2.42
C SER A 60 23.71 -8.02 -3.08
N GLU A 61 22.55 -7.39 -2.90
CA GLU A 61 21.26 -7.84 -3.41
C GLU A 61 20.85 -7.01 -4.63
N THR A 62 20.71 -7.67 -5.77
CA THR A 62 20.35 -7.07 -7.06
C THR A 62 18.84 -7.03 -7.31
N TYR A 63 18.03 -7.23 -6.27
CA TYR A 63 16.59 -7.38 -6.41
C TYR A 63 15.84 -6.79 -5.22
N TYR A 64 14.65 -6.27 -5.50
CA TYR A 64 13.68 -5.87 -4.49
C TYR A 64 12.59 -6.93 -4.40
N LYS A 65 12.19 -7.25 -3.16
CA LYS A 65 11.11 -8.18 -2.90
C LYS A 65 9.97 -7.45 -2.21
N ILE A 66 8.86 -7.32 -2.92
CA ILE A 66 7.62 -6.73 -2.40
C ILE A 66 6.60 -7.86 -2.26
N PHE A 67 5.96 -7.94 -1.11
CA PHE A 67 4.91 -8.92 -0.84
C PHE A 67 3.58 -8.21 -0.65
N ASN A 68 2.52 -8.77 -1.24
CA ASN A 68 1.13 -8.37 -1.00
C ASN A 68 0.89 -6.86 -1.10
N ALA A 69 1.36 -6.27 -2.20
CA ALA A 69 1.25 -4.84 -2.46
C ALA A 69 0.32 -4.55 -3.64
N VAL A 70 -0.20 -3.33 -3.65
CA VAL A 70 -0.97 -2.80 -4.77
C VAL A 70 -0.13 -1.75 -5.48
N ILE A 71 -0.04 -1.85 -6.81
CA ILE A 71 0.65 -0.86 -7.64
C ILE A 71 -0.39 0.02 -8.30
N VAL A 72 -0.26 1.33 -8.12
CA VAL A 72 -1.17 2.34 -8.68
C VAL A 72 -0.39 3.37 -9.49
N ASN A 73 -1.05 4.04 -10.45
CA ASN A 73 -0.41 5.13 -11.19
C ASN A 73 -0.15 6.34 -10.28
N ASP A 74 -1.15 6.70 -9.49
CA ASP A 74 -1.14 7.78 -8.52
C ASP A 74 -1.98 7.35 -7.32
N LEU A 75 -1.54 7.69 -6.11
CA LEU A 75 -2.24 7.33 -4.88
C LEU A 75 -3.10 8.51 -4.43
N ARG A 76 -4.39 8.45 -4.74
CA ARG A 76 -5.37 9.45 -4.32
C ARG A 76 -6.39 8.80 -3.43
N GLU A 77 -6.68 9.42 -2.28
CA GLU A 77 -7.65 8.91 -1.32
C GLU A 77 -9.03 8.62 -1.95
N THR A 78 -9.42 9.46 -2.93
CA THR A 78 -10.67 9.31 -3.69
C THR A 78 -10.74 8.01 -4.50
N ASP A 79 -9.59 7.45 -4.88
CA ASP A 79 -9.48 6.25 -5.70
C ASP A 79 -9.35 4.97 -4.86
N LEU A 80 -9.12 5.09 -3.54
CA LEU A 80 -8.92 3.94 -2.66
C LEU A 80 -10.21 3.12 -2.47
N MET A 81 -11.34 3.79 -2.25
CA MET A 81 -12.60 3.09 -1.98
C MET A 81 -13.02 2.17 -3.14
N PRO A 82 -13.09 2.64 -4.41
CA PRO A 82 -13.44 1.76 -5.54
C PRO A 82 -12.49 0.56 -5.70
N VAL A 83 -11.19 0.75 -5.46
CA VAL A 83 -10.19 -0.31 -5.56
C VAL A 83 -10.40 -1.36 -4.47
N ILE A 84 -10.59 -0.92 -3.22
CA ILE A 84 -10.79 -1.84 -2.08
C ILE A 84 -12.12 -2.58 -2.23
N GLU A 85 -13.19 -1.92 -2.65
CA GLU A 85 -14.49 -2.57 -2.90
C GLU A 85 -14.38 -3.65 -3.97
N ALA A 86 -13.68 -3.38 -5.09
CA ALA A 86 -13.42 -4.38 -6.12
C ALA A 86 -12.67 -5.59 -5.57
N MET A 87 -11.61 -5.38 -4.79
CA MET A 87 -10.84 -6.45 -4.15
C MET A 87 -11.67 -7.30 -3.18
N VAL A 88 -12.61 -6.69 -2.44
CA VAL A 88 -13.51 -7.41 -1.53
C VAL A 88 -14.49 -8.28 -2.33
N VAL A 89 -15.02 -7.75 -3.44
CA VAL A 89 -15.96 -8.48 -4.31
C VAL A 89 -15.28 -9.63 -5.05
N GLU A 90 -14.05 -9.42 -5.53
CA GLU A 90 -13.26 -10.42 -6.26
C GLU A 90 -12.67 -11.49 -5.33
N GLY A 91 -12.56 -11.20 -4.03
CA GLY A 91 -12.00 -12.10 -3.02
C GLY A 91 -10.49 -11.93 -2.80
N ASP A 92 -9.86 -11.01 -3.53
CA ASP A 92 -8.43 -10.72 -3.46
C ASP A 92 -8.02 -9.94 -2.22
N PHE A 93 -8.99 -9.32 -1.53
CA PHE A 93 -8.73 -8.49 -0.36
C PHE A 93 -7.87 -9.20 0.69
N GLN A 94 -8.15 -10.48 1.00
CA GLN A 94 -7.40 -11.23 2.02
C GLN A 94 -6.00 -11.66 1.57
N LEU A 95 -5.70 -11.59 0.26
CA LEU A 95 -4.36 -11.88 -0.28
C LEU A 95 -3.43 -10.68 -0.14
N VAL A 96 -4.00 -9.48 -0.22
CA VAL A 96 -3.27 -8.21 -0.20
C VAL A 96 -3.23 -7.62 1.21
N PHE A 97 -4.37 -7.58 1.88
CA PHE A 97 -4.51 -6.95 3.17
C PHE A 97 -4.28 -7.92 4.32
N LYS A 98 -3.43 -7.52 5.25
CA LYS A 98 -3.19 -8.24 6.50
C LYS A 98 -4.07 -7.69 7.60
N LYS A 99 -4.76 -8.56 8.34
CA LYS A 99 -5.48 -8.17 9.56
C LYS A 99 -4.49 -7.76 10.66
N VAL A 100 -4.78 -6.66 11.34
CA VAL A 100 -4.01 -6.13 12.49
C VAL A 100 -4.50 -6.74 13.80
#